data_AF-A0A1F4A5R8-F1
#
_entry.id   AF-A0A1F4A5R8-F1
#
_cell.length_a   1.000
_cell.length_b   1.000
_cell.length_c   1.000
_cell.angle_alpha   90.00
_cell.angle_beta   90.00
_cell.angle_gamma   90.00
#
_symmetry.space_group_name_H-M   'P 1'
#
loop_
_entity.id
_entity.type
_entity.pdbx_description
1 polymer ?
#
loop_
_entity_poly.entity_id
_entity_poly.type
_entity_poly.pdbx_seq_one_letter_code
_entity_poly.pdbx_strand_id
1 'polypeptide(L)' 'MWILALGATLLTAAAPARAVSPPEPPKGLSAPPQATPMPVFELPVVNGTKARSTDLRDKVTVIRFWATW' A
#
# COMPACT_ATOMS: atom_id res chain seq x y z
N MET A 1 9.30 50.85 -30.03
CA MET A 1 8.12 49.99 -29.79
C MET A 1 8.17 48.79 -30.71
N TRP A 2 8.92 47.76 -30.32
CA TRP A 2 9.00 46.45 -30.99
C TRP A 2 9.23 45.41 -29.89
N ILE A 3 8.15 44.98 -29.22
CA ILE A 3 8.16 43.80 -28.35
C ILE A 3 7.42 42.72 -29.13
N LEU A 4 8.14 41.93 -29.91
CA LEU A 4 7.63 40.69 -30.49
C LEU A 4 8.80 39.74 -30.70
N ALA A 5 8.58 38.48 -30.28
CA ALA A 5 9.49 37.34 -30.32
C ALA A 5 10.54 37.35 -29.19
N LEU A 6 10.68 36.34 -28.34
CA LEU A 6 10.41 34.92 -28.47
C LEU A 6 9.71 34.42 -27.19
N GLY A 7 8.47 33.97 -27.31
CA GLY A 7 7.90 33.06 -26.33
C GLY A 7 8.59 31.71 -26.48
N ALA A 8 9.59 31.44 -25.62
CA ALA A 8 10.23 30.13 -25.55
C ALA A 8 9.22 29.14 -24.94
N THR A 9 8.49 28.46 -25.81
CA THR A 9 7.57 27.38 -25.46
C THR A 9 8.36 26.24 -24.80
N LEU A 10 8.35 26.21 -23.46
CA LEU A 10 8.79 25.06 -22.69
C LEU A 10 7.79 23.91 -22.92
N LEU A 11 8.02 23.11 -23.97
CA LEU A 11 7.42 21.79 -24.07
C LEU A 11 8.09 20.89 -23.03
N THR A 12 7.51 20.81 -21.84
CA THR A 12 7.81 19.72 -20.89
C THR A 12 7.33 18.41 -21.52
N ALA A 13 8.27 17.62 -22.04
CA ALA A 13 8.00 16.26 -22.48
C ALA A 13 7.58 15.41 -21.27
N ALA A 14 6.28 15.12 -21.17
CA ALA A 14 5.77 14.14 -20.23
C ALA A 14 6.20 12.75 -20.71
N ALA A 15 7.21 12.17 -20.07
CA ALA A 15 7.57 10.78 -20.32
C ALA A 15 6.39 9.86 -19.95
N PRO A 16 6.06 8.84 -20.75
CA PRO A 16 5.00 7.90 -20.41
C PRO A 16 5.41 7.14 -19.15
N ALA A 17 4.56 7.17 -18.12
CA ALA A 17 4.74 6.35 -16.94
C ALA A 17 4.70 4.87 -17.37
N ARG A 18 5.82 4.17 -17.17
CA ARG A 18 5.94 2.74 -17.47
C ARG A 18 5.07 1.99 -16.48
N ALA A 19 4.01 1.34 -16.96
CA ALA A 19 3.22 0.44 -16.14
C ALA A 19 4.13 -0.71 -15.68
N VAL A 20 4.45 -0.75 -14.40
CA VAL A 20 5.17 -1.86 -13.78
C VAL A 20 4.12 -2.91 -13.44
N SER A 21 4.24 -4.10 -14.03
CA SER A 21 3.39 -5.22 -13.68
C SER A 21 3.51 -5.53 -12.19
N PRO A 22 2.41 -5.78 -11.46
CA PRO A 22 2.48 -6.18 -10.06
C PRO A 22 3.37 -7.42 -9.90
N PRO A 23 4.20 -7.49 -8.85
CA PRO A 23 4.98 -8.68 -8.56
C PRO A 23 4.04 -9.87 -8.37
N GLU A 24 4.45 -11.04 -8.88
CA GLU A 24 3.68 -12.26 -8.70
C GLU A 24 3.61 -12.62 -7.20
N PRO A 25 2.43 -12.97 -6.66
CA PRO A 25 2.32 -13.38 -5.28
C PRO A 25 3.18 -14.60 -4.97
N PRO A 26 3.75 -14.71 -3.75
CA PRO A 26 4.42 -15.93 -3.31
C PRO A 26 3.48 -17.16 -3.43
N LYS A 27 4.06 -18.33 -3.71
CA LYS A 27 3.31 -19.59 -3.83
C LYS A 27 2.42 -19.81 -2.60
N GLY A 28 1.13 -20.08 -2.83
CA GLY A 28 0.14 -20.31 -1.77
C GLY A 28 -0.52 -19.04 -1.22
N LEU A 29 -0.16 -17.86 -1.73
CA LEU A 29 -0.84 -16.60 -1.45
C LEU A 29 -1.61 -16.13 -2.68
N SER A 30 -2.85 -15.70 -2.46
CA SER A 30 -3.66 -15.03 -3.47
C SER A 30 -4.06 -13.66 -2.94
N ALA A 31 -3.87 -12.64 -3.77
CA ALA A 31 -4.43 -11.32 -3.46
C ALA A 31 -5.97 -11.42 -3.50
N PRO A 32 -6.69 -10.84 -2.53
CA PRO A 32 -8.14 -10.77 -2.62
C PRO A 32 -8.54 -9.92 -3.84
N PRO A 33 -9.61 -10.29 -4.56
CA PRO A 33 -10.03 -9.57 -5.76
C PRO A 33 -10.48 -8.12 -5.47
N GLN A 34 -10.86 -7.86 -4.22
CA GLN A 34 -11.22 -6.54 -3.72
C GLN A 34 -10.60 -6.33 -2.35
N ALA A 35 -10.16 -5.09 -2.08
CA ALA A 35 -9.68 -4.70 -0.76
C ALA A 35 -10.81 -4.81 0.27
N THR A 36 -10.60 -5.63 1.30
CA THR A 36 -11.52 -5.79 2.44
C THR A 36 -10.93 -5.09 3.65
N PRO A 37 -11.72 -4.30 4.42
CA PRO A 37 -11.27 -3.74 5.67
C PRO A 37 -10.76 -4.82 6.63
N MET A 38 -9.65 -4.55 7.32
CA MET A 38 -9.14 -5.45 8.35
C MET A 38 -10.17 -5.58 9.48
N PRO A 39 -10.46 -6.81 9.97
CA PRO A 39 -11.34 -7.01 11.11
C PRO A 39 -10.86 -6.24 12.35
N VAL A 40 -11.81 -5.70 13.11
CA VAL A 40 -11.51 -5.10 14.41
C VAL A 40 -11.28 -6.22 15.42
N PHE A 41 -10.13 -6.21 16.09
CA PHE A 41 -9.81 -7.17 17.14
C PHE A 41 -9.04 -6.51 18.28
N GLU A 42 -9.15 -7.13 19.45
CA GLU A 42 -8.38 -6.81 20.64
C GLU A 42 -7.97 -8.14 21.28
N LEU A 43 -6.66 -8.41 21.31
CA LEU A 43 -6.11 -9.69 21.76
C LEU A 43 -5.16 -9.47 22.94
N PRO A 44 -5.21 -10.31 23.99
CA PRO A 44 -4.21 -10.28 25.04
C PRO A 44 -2.86 -10.71 24.47
N VAL A 45 -1.79 -10.04 24.90
CA VAL A 45 -0.41 -10.40 24.58
C VAL A 45 0.34 -10.85 25.83
N VAL A 46 1.48 -11.52 25.65
CA VAL A 46 2.24 -12.20 26.72
C VAL A 46 2.63 -11.32 27.91
N ASN A 47 2.73 -10.01 27.71
CA ASN A 47 3.10 -9.05 28.77
C ASN A 47 1.88 -8.49 29.54
N GLY A 48 0.68 -9.04 29.33
CA GLY A 48 -0.56 -8.60 29.98
C GLY A 48 -1.18 -7.33 29.37
N THR A 49 -0.56 -6.73 28.35
CA THR A 49 -1.18 -5.67 27.56
C THR A 49 -2.10 -6.25 26.49
N LYS A 50 -2.73 -5.38 25.71
CA LYS A 50 -3.62 -5.78 24.62
C LYS A 50 -3.10 -5.24 23.30
N ALA A 51 -3.03 -6.09 22.30
CA ALA A 51 -2.80 -5.71 20.92
C ALA A 51 -4.15 -5.42 20.24
N ARG A 52 -4.32 -4.20 19.73
CA ARG A 52 -5.52 -3.81 18.97
C ARG A 52 -5.21 -3.73 17.49
N SER A 53 -6.20 -4.00 16.65
CA SER A 53 -6.09 -3.84 15.21
C SER A 53 -5.75 -2.39 14.81
N THR A 54 -6.12 -1.39 15.61
CA THR A 54 -5.77 0.01 15.40
C THR A 54 -4.28 0.30 15.54
N ASP A 55 -3.56 -0.47 16.34
CA ASP A 55 -2.14 -0.29 16.59
C ASP A 55 -1.29 -0.73 15.37
N LEU A 56 -1.91 -1.47 14.43
CA LEU A 56 -1.30 -1.98 13.19
C LEU A 56 -1.56 -1.09 11.97
N ARG A 57 -2.25 0.03 12.12
CA ARG A 57 -2.47 0.97 11.01
C ARG A 57 -1.13 1.51 10.50
N ASP A 58 -1.12 1.89 9.23
CA ASP A 58 0.05 2.42 8.51
C ASP A 58 1.23 1.45 8.42
N LYS A 59 1.01 0.17 8.74
CA LYS A 59 1.99 -0.92 8.64
C LYS A 59 1.43 -2.03 7.74
N VAL A 60 2.27 -2.56 6.84
CA VAL A 60 1.97 -3.83 6.17
C VAL A 60 2.28 -4.94 7.16
N THR A 61 1.24 -5.64 7.62
CA THR A 61 1.35 -6.68 8.66
C THR A 61 0.85 -8.02 8.14
N VAL A 62 1.57 -9.10 8.43
CA VAL A 62 1.12 -10.48 8.22
C VAL A 62 0.66 -11.04 9.56
N ILE A 63 -0.63 -11.40 9.66
CA ILE A 63 -1.24 -11.93 10.89
C ILE A 63 -1.51 -13.42 10.70
N ARG A 64 -1.01 -14.24 11.64
CA ARG A 64 -1.22 -15.69 11.64
C ARG A 64 -1.99 -16.11 12.89
N PHE A 65 -3.18 -16.65 12.69
CA PHE A 65 -3.94 -17.32 13.74
C PHE A 65 -3.59 -18.80 13.79
N TRP A 66 -3.33 -19.34 14.98
CA TRP A 66 -2.97 -20.74 15.18
C TRP A 66 -3.46 -21.23 16.54
N ALA A 67 -3.60 -22.55 16.67
CA ALA A 67 -3.87 -23.22 17.92
C ALA A 67 -3.22 -24.62 17.91
N THR A 68 -3.11 -25.26 19.08
CA THR A 68 -2.44 -26.57 19.24
C THR A 68 -3.33 -27.77 18.93
N TRP A 69 -4.63 -27.56 18.83
CA TRP A 69 -5.64 -28.62 18.68
C TRP A 69 -5.87 -29.02 17.22
#